data_AF-A0A2V6FZ57-F1
#
_entry.id   AF-A0A2V6FZ57-F1
#
_cell.length_a   1.000
_cell.length_b   1.000
_cell.length_c   1.000
_cell.angle_alpha   90.00
_cell.angle_beta   90.00
_cell.angle_gamma   90.00
#
_symmetry.space_group_name_H-M   'P 1'
#
loop_
_entity.id
_entity.type
_entity.pdbx_description
1 polymer ?
#
loop_
_entity_poly.entity_id
_entity_poly.type
_entity_poly.pdbx_seq_one_letter_code
_entity_poly.pdbx_strand_id
1 'polypeptide(L)'
;MKHTIPFHHGLMPLAVRSTALILALASANIASAQVHNTKTGVSALASITTGDENTADGFSALQLTNTGGKNTAVGSISLQKNTSGSTNTAVGYAALAVNNANGNTALGTQALTKNTTGAQNTATGVNTMSANTKGTLNTANGHSALNHNTTGTNNTALGYQALFSNTTASQNTAIGFGALANNTIGSPNVAVGAGALMSNTLGTQNTAVGTNALVNSTGNYNTALGASAGTDPGIGSNNIYIGDPGFPGDTNVISIGGIAASGTSYENTFIGGIYGASVNSGTALPVYVDTDGHLGSATTSSARFKENIHDMGATSSVLLALRPVTFRYKPEFDAGQVPQFGLVAEEVEKVNASLVVRDKKGKPYGVRYEAVNAMLLNEFLKEHRKVEEQQTTLAQQQSTIAELKSAVTKQQATIAQQQKGMEVLTAQLKEHAAQIQKVSAQLEVNKTAPQVVANKP
;
A
#
# COMPACT_ATOMS: atom_id res chain seq x y z
N MET A 1 -99.46 -41.16 72.34
CA MET A 1 -98.52 -41.07 73.48
C MET A 1 -97.25 -40.38 73.00
N LYS A 2 -97.03 -39.12 73.41
CA LYS A 2 -95.88 -38.63 74.22
C LYS A 2 -94.50 -38.71 73.50
N HIS A 3 -93.95 -37.56 73.11
CA HIS A 3 -92.75 -36.90 73.71
C HIS A 3 -91.43 -37.35 73.04
N THR A 4 -90.38 -36.58 72.74
CA THR A 4 -89.91 -35.19 72.94
C THR A 4 -88.73 -34.96 71.97
N ILE A 5 -88.39 -33.70 71.64
CA ILE A 5 -87.10 -33.28 71.04
C ILE A 5 -86.07 -33.09 72.20
N PRO A 6 -84.74 -33.24 72.00
CA PRO A 6 -83.90 -32.04 71.83
C PRO A 6 -82.65 -32.17 70.92
N PHE A 7 -82.15 -31.00 70.51
CA PHE A 7 -80.92 -30.68 69.79
C PHE A 7 -79.62 -31.06 70.52
N HIS A 8 -78.56 -31.40 69.77
CA HIS A 8 -77.19 -30.89 70.03
C HIS A 8 -76.29 -30.85 68.78
N HIS A 9 -75.55 -29.75 68.66
CA HIS A 9 -74.54 -29.43 67.66
C HIS A 9 -73.27 -30.30 67.80
N GLY A 10 -72.60 -30.60 66.67
CA GLY A 10 -71.25 -31.16 66.67
C GLY A 10 -70.63 -31.30 65.28
N LEU A 11 -69.89 -30.26 64.86
CA LEU A 11 -68.68 -30.27 64.00
C LEU A 11 -68.71 -31.02 62.64
N MET A 12 -68.62 -30.26 61.54
CA MET A 12 -68.27 -30.77 60.20
C MET A 12 -66.81 -31.28 60.13
N PRO A 13 -66.47 -32.30 59.31
CA PRO A 13 -65.09 -32.55 58.92
C PRO A 13 -64.71 -31.68 57.72
N LEU A 14 -63.66 -30.88 57.93
CA LEU A 14 -63.01 -29.93 57.03
C LEU A 14 -62.35 -30.55 55.77
N ALA A 15 -62.52 -31.84 55.52
CA ALA A 15 -61.77 -32.58 54.50
C ALA A 15 -62.39 -32.55 53.09
N VAL A 16 -63.72 -32.39 52.98
CA VAL A 16 -64.42 -32.47 51.67
C VAL A 16 -64.51 -31.11 50.96
N ARG A 17 -64.45 -30.00 51.71
CA ARG A 17 -64.40 -28.65 51.13
C ARG A 17 -63.01 -28.29 50.56
N SER A 18 -61.94 -28.85 51.11
CA SER A 18 -60.58 -28.57 50.64
C SER A 18 -60.28 -29.24 49.30
N THR A 19 -60.76 -30.46 49.03
CA THR A 19 -60.55 -31.14 47.74
C THR A 19 -61.39 -30.52 46.62
N ALA A 20 -62.63 -30.09 46.89
CA ALA A 20 -63.46 -29.39 45.90
C ALA A 20 -62.93 -27.98 45.60
N LEU A 21 -62.39 -27.27 46.59
CA LEU A 21 -61.77 -25.95 46.42
C LEU A 21 -60.42 -26.05 45.69
N ILE A 22 -59.62 -27.09 45.96
CA ILE A 22 -58.36 -27.35 45.24
C ILE A 22 -58.65 -27.75 43.78
N LEU A 23 -59.70 -28.52 43.51
CA LEU A 23 -60.09 -28.90 42.14
C LEU A 23 -60.71 -27.72 41.36
N ALA A 24 -61.45 -26.83 42.04
CA ALA A 24 -61.99 -25.59 41.47
C ALA A 24 -60.92 -24.51 41.23
N LEU A 25 -59.92 -24.39 42.12
CA LEU A 25 -58.76 -23.51 41.91
C LEU A 25 -57.81 -24.06 40.84
N ALA A 26 -57.69 -25.39 40.71
CA ALA A 26 -56.94 -26.02 39.63
C ALA A 26 -57.60 -25.82 38.25
N SER A 27 -58.94 -25.76 38.17
CA SER A 27 -59.66 -25.47 36.93
C SER A 27 -59.74 -23.98 36.60
N ALA A 28 -59.72 -23.09 37.61
CA ALA A 28 -59.63 -21.64 37.41
C ALA A 28 -58.23 -21.17 36.92
N ASN A 29 -57.15 -21.86 37.30
CA ASN A 29 -55.79 -21.57 36.81
C ASN A 29 -55.49 -22.08 35.40
N ILE A 30 -56.39 -22.86 34.78
CA ILE A 30 -56.22 -23.34 33.38
C ILE A 30 -56.79 -22.32 32.37
N ALA A 31 -57.54 -21.30 32.83
CA ALA A 31 -58.17 -20.31 31.97
C ALA A 31 -57.32 -19.06 31.68
N SER A 32 -56.15 -18.87 32.29
CA SER A 32 -55.32 -17.67 32.08
C SER A 32 -54.44 -17.71 30.82
N ALA A 33 -54.61 -18.73 30.00
CA ALA A 33 -53.55 -19.24 29.14
C ALA A 33 -53.94 -19.28 27.64
N GLN A 34 -55.08 -18.67 27.28
CA GLN A 34 -55.59 -18.63 25.90
C GLN A 34 -56.34 -17.31 25.57
N VAL A 35 -55.92 -16.18 26.14
CA VAL A 35 -56.59 -14.89 25.90
C VAL A 35 -56.15 -14.30 24.55
N HIS A 36 -57.09 -13.69 23.81
CA HIS A 36 -56.84 -12.95 22.55
C HIS A 36 -56.22 -13.75 21.39
N ASN A 37 -56.46 -15.06 21.30
CA ASN A 37 -56.08 -15.85 20.13
C ASN A 37 -57.15 -15.76 19.00
N THR A 38 -56.73 -15.52 17.76
CA THR A 38 -57.58 -15.55 16.55
C THR A 38 -57.27 -16.79 15.72
N LYS A 39 -58.30 -17.55 15.30
CA LYS A 39 -58.13 -18.74 14.45
C LYS A 39 -59.12 -18.84 13.29
N THR A 40 -58.60 -19.14 12.11
CA THR A 40 -59.34 -19.51 10.89
C THR A 40 -58.61 -20.65 10.18
N GLY A 41 -59.35 -21.65 9.69
CA GLY A 41 -58.77 -22.84 9.04
C GLY A 41 -58.76 -24.11 9.92
N VAL A 42 -58.77 -25.26 9.25
CA VAL A 42 -58.82 -26.58 9.92
C VAL A 42 -57.51 -26.84 10.66
N SER A 43 -57.62 -27.34 11.90
CA SER A 43 -56.48 -27.67 12.77
C SER A 43 -55.60 -26.48 13.20
N ALA A 44 -56.06 -25.24 12.99
CA ALA A 44 -55.38 -24.05 13.50
C ALA A 44 -55.42 -24.00 15.04
N LEU A 45 -54.28 -23.73 15.69
CA LEU A 45 -54.11 -23.68 17.16
C LEU A 45 -54.58 -24.94 17.92
N ALA A 46 -54.43 -26.13 17.31
CA ALA A 46 -55.01 -27.37 17.86
C ALA A 46 -54.42 -27.83 19.21
N SER A 47 -53.16 -27.49 19.51
CA SER A 47 -52.44 -27.97 20.71
C SER A 47 -52.12 -26.90 21.76
N ILE A 48 -52.69 -25.70 21.63
CA ILE A 48 -52.33 -24.57 22.51
C ILE A 48 -52.78 -24.79 23.95
N THR A 49 -51.83 -24.73 24.89
CA THR A 49 -52.09 -24.87 26.33
C THR A 49 -52.04 -23.53 27.04
N THR A 50 -50.94 -22.78 26.90
CA THR A 50 -50.72 -21.52 27.62
C THR A 50 -50.35 -20.29 26.79
N GLY A 51 -50.28 -20.42 25.47
CA GLY A 51 -49.98 -19.29 24.59
C GLY A 51 -51.17 -18.34 24.38
N ASP A 52 -50.90 -17.04 24.40
CA ASP A 52 -51.85 -15.96 24.21
C ASP A 52 -51.48 -15.05 23.01
N GLU A 53 -52.44 -14.23 22.57
CA GLU A 53 -52.23 -13.21 21.52
C GLU A 53 -51.72 -13.76 20.16
N ASN A 54 -52.07 -14.99 19.79
CA ASN A 54 -51.70 -15.60 18.52
C ASN A 54 -52.78 -15.37 17.44
N THR A 55 -52.36 -15.15 16.20
CA THR A 55 -53.22 -15.14 15.01
C THR A 55 -52.86 -16.30 14.10
N ALA A 56 -53.81 -17.20 13.83
CA ALA A 56 -53.63 -18.37 12.96
C ALA A 56 -54.67 -18.37 11.83
N ASP A 57 -54.25 -18.24 10.58
CA ASP A 57 -55.12 -18.29 9.40
C ASP A 57 -54.58 -19.27 8.36
N GLY A 58 -55.17 -20.46 8.28
CA GLY A 58 -54.81 -21.48 7.29
C GLY A 58 -54.87 -22.91 7.84
N PHE A 59 -54.80 -23.89 6.93
CA PHE A 59 -54.76 -25.30 7.29
C PHE A 59 -53.52 -25.61 8.15
N SER A 60 -53.73 -26.14 9.36
CA SER A 60 -52.69 -26.48 10.33
C SER A 60 -51.75 -25.33 10.72
N ALA A 61 -52.18 -24.07 10.61
CA ALA A 61 -51.41 -22.93 11.10
C ALA A 61 -51.29 -22.97 12.64
N LEU A 62 -50.07 -22.86 13.19
CA LEU A 62 -49.80 -23.01 14.64
C LEU A 62 -50.35 -24.30 15.28
N GLN A 63 -50.51 -25.38 14.52
CA GLN A 63 -51.17 -26.62 14.98
C GLN A 63 -50.58 -27.19 16.28
N LEU A 64 -49.25 -27.31 16.35
CA LEU A 64 -48.50 -27.92 17.45
C LEU A 64 -47.81 -26.85 18.32
N THR A 65 -48.48 -25.72 18.52
CA THR A 65 -48.03 -24.67 19.46
C THR A 65 -48.58 -24.96 20.84
N ASN A 66 -47.74 -24.96 21.88
CA ASN A 66 -48.17 -25.25 23.26
C ASN A 66 -48.21 -23.97 24.10
N THR A 67 -47.06 -23.34 24.32
CA THR A 67 -46.90 -22.23 25.29
C THR A 67 -46.47 -20.91 24.64
N GLY A 68 -46.19 -20.89 23.34
CA GLY A 68 -45.75 -19.69 22.61
C GLY A 68 -46.86 -18.66 22.41
N GLY A 69 -46.57 -17.39 22.66
CA GLY A 69 -47.51 -16.28 22.52
C GLY A 69 -47.10 -15.24 21.46
N LYS A 70 -48.02 -14.36 21.08
CA LYS A 70 -47.78 -13.22 20.17
C LYS A 70 -47.27 -13.63 18.78
N ASN A 71 -47.70 -14.78 18.27
CA ASN A 71 -47.32 -15.26 16.96
C ASN A 71 -48.39 -14.95 15.90
N THR A 72 -47.98 -14.55 14.70
CA THR A 72 -48.86 -14.41 13.52
C THR A 72 -48.49 -15.49 12.52
N ALA A 73 -49.44 -16.31 12.11
CA ALA A 73 -49.27 -17.41 11.16
C ALA A 73 -50.39 -17.37 10.11
N VAL A 74 -50.07 -16.99 8.88
CA VAL A 74 -51.01 -16.89 7.77
C VAL A 74 -50.51 -17.74 6.60
N GLY A 75 -51.22 -18.81 6.29
CA GLY A 75 -50.86 -19.78 5.25
C GLY A 75 -50.99 -21.22 5.72
N SER A 76 -51.13 -22.14 4.77
CA SER A 76 -51.15 -23.57 5.10
C SER A 76 -49.79 -23.99 5.67
N ILE A 77 -49.81 -24.66 6.84
CA ILE A 77 -48.63 -25.21 7.54
C ILE A 77 -47.66 -24.09 8.01
N SER A 78 -48.07 -22.81 7.99
CA SER A 78 -47.24 -21.74 8.55
C SER A 78 -47.12 -21.90 10.07
N LEU A 79 -45.89 -21.85 10.59
CA LEU A 79 -45.63 -21.95 12.03
C LEU A 79 -46.18 -23.24 12.69
N GLN A 80 -46.32 -24.32 11.91
CA GLN A 80 -47.02 -25.54 12.33
C GLN A 80 -46.48 -26.15 13.63
N LYS A 81 -45.15 -26.25 13.78
CA LYS A 81 -44.48 -26.87 14.92
C LYS A 81 -43.74 -25.80 15.73
N ASN A 82 -44.46 -25.19 16.68
CA ASN A 82 -43.90 -24.16 17.55
C ASN A 82 -44.23 -24.32 19.02
N THR A 83 -43.54 -25.26 19.69
CA THR A 83 -43.86 -25.65 21.06
C THR A 83 -43.85 -24.46 22.03
N SER A 84 -42.83 -23.60 22.00
CA SER A 84 -42.67 -22.50 22.97
C SER A 84 -42.25 -21.15 22.37
N GLY A 85 -41.99 -21.04 21.06
CA GLY A 85 -41.51 -19.81 20.45
C GLY A 85 -42.58 -18.71 20.46
N SER A 86 -42.16 -17.49 20.76
CA SER A 86 -43.04 -16.32 20.85
C SER A 86 -42.60 -15.20 19.90
N THR A 87 -43.49 -14.23 19.66
CA THR A 87 -43.21 -13.02 18.84
C THR A 87 -42.74 -13.32 17.41
N ASN A 88 -43.25 -14.39 16.80
CA ASN A 88 -42.89 -14.76 15.42
C ASN A 88 -43.98 -14.35 14.42
N THR A 89 -43.59 -13.95 13.21
CA THR A 89 -44.48 -13.68 12.08
C THR A 89 -44.16 -14.65 10.94
N ALA A 90 -45.12 -15.46 10.50
CA ALA A 90 -45.00 -16.37 9.37
C ALA A 90 -46.16 -16.15 8.41
N VAL A 91 -45.85 -15.76 7.17
CA VAL A 91 -46.86 -15.51 6.12
C VAL A 91 -46.42 -16.22 4.85
N GLY A 92 -47.21 -17.20 4.39
CA GLY A 92 -46.93 -18.03 3.23
C GLY A 92 -47.01 -19.52 3.52
N TYR A 93 -47.07 -20.34 2.46
CA TYR A 93 -47.09 -21.79 2.60
C TYR A 93 -45.82 -22.29 3.30
N ALA A 94 -46.00 -23.03 4.40
CA ALA A 94 -44.92 -23.60 5.21
C ALA A 94 -43.86 -22.58 5.68
N ALA A 95 -44.19 -21.28 5.73
CA ALA A 95 -43.33 -20.27 6.33
C ALA A 95 -43.10 -20.62 7.80
N LEU A 96 -41.84 -20.68 8.24
CA LEU A 96 -41.44 -20.97 9.62
C LEU A 96 -42.04 -22.28 10.18
N ALA A 97 -42.28 -23.29 9.32
CA ALA A 97 -43.06 -24.48 9.67
C ALA A 97 -42.55 -25.24 10.91
N VAL A 98 -41.23 -25.22 11.15
CA VAL A 98 -40.61 -25.76 12.36
C VAL A 98 -39.86 -24.63 13.04
N ASN A 99 -40.33 -24.22 14.22
CA ASN A 99 -39.71 -23.16 14.99
C ASN A 99 -39.85 -23.34 16.50
N ASN A 100 -38.78 -23.23 17.28
CA ASN A 100 -38.90 -23.16 18.74
C ASN A 100 -38.14 -21.96 19.33
N ALA A 101 -38.01 -20.90 18.54
CA ALA A 101 -37.28 -19.68 18.88
C ALA A 101 -38.19 -18.44 18.80
N ASN A 102 -37.67 -17.31 19.29
CA ASN A 102 -38.43 -16.08 19.39
C ASN A 102 -38.02 -15.05 18.32
N GLY A 103 -38.95 -14.17 17.97
CA GLY A 103 -38.65 -12.95 17.20
C GLY A 103 -38.28 -13.18 15.74
N ASN A 104 -38.76 -14.24 15.09
CA ASN A 104 -38.48 -14.50 13.68
C ASN A 104 -39.59 -13.95 12.78
N THR A 105 -39.21 -13.36 11.65
CA THR A 105 -40.13 -12.93 10.58
C THR A 105 -39.85 -13.76 9.31
N ALA A 106 -40.84 -14.47 8.81
CA ALA A 106 -40.78 -15.29 7.62
C ALA A 106 -41.93 -14.93 6.68
N LEU A 107 -41.64 -14.26 5.56
CA LEU A 107 -42.61 -13.84 4.55
C LEU A 107 -42.27 -14.49 3.21
N GLY A 108 -43.05 -15.49 2.82
CA GLY A 108 -42.88 -16.21 1.55
C GLY A 108 -43.00 -17.72 1.70
N THR A 109 -43.16 -18.39 0.57
CA THR A 109 -43.27 -19.85 0.53
C THR A 109 -41.97 -20.49 1.00
N GLN A 110 -42.06 -21.35 2.02
CA GLN A 110 -40.94 -22.06 2.63
C GLN A 110 -39.81 -21.16 3.16
N ALA A 111 -40.12 -19.91 3.51
CA ALA A 111 -39.18 -19.04 4.21
C ALA A 111 -38.92 -19.58 5.64
N LEU A 112 -37.66 -19.72 6.04
CA LEU A 112 -37.24 -20.16 7.38
C LEU A 112 -37.78 -21.53 7.86
N THR A 113 -38.10 -22.44 6.94
CA THR A 113 -38.90 -23.67 7.20
C THR A 113 -38.36 -24.59 8.30
N LYS A 114 -37.03 -24.68 8.50
CA LYS A 114 -36.38 -25.67 9.41
C LYS A 114 -35.81 -25.08 10.71
N ASN A 115 -36.20 -23.86 11.07
CA ASN A 115 -35.58 -23.07 12.14
C ASN A 115 -35.80 -23.59 13.57
N THR A 116 -35.07 -24.61 14.04
CA THR A 116 -35.31 -25.19 15.37
C THR A 116 -35.10 -24.21 16.54
N THR A 117 -33.94 -23.55 16.65
CA THR A 117 -33.61 -22.68 17.81
C THR A 117 -33.05 -21.30 17.43
N GLY A 118 -33.02 -20.94 16.14
CA GLY A 118 -32.51 -19.66 15.67
C GLY A 118 -33.46 -18.49 15.99
N ALA A 119 -33.06 -17.54 16.83
CA ALA A 119 -33.87 -16.36 17.15
C ALA A 119 -33.52 -15.14 16.28
N GLN A 120 -34.46 -14.20 16.19
CA GLN A 120 -34.25 -12.86 15.62
C GLN A 120 -33.80 -12.86 14.14
N ASN A 121 -34.35 -13.77 13.33
CA ASN A 121 -34.08 -13.78 11.89
C ASN A 121 -35.21 -13.12 11.10
N THR A 122 -34.87 -12.43 10.01
CA THR A 122 -35.82 -11.92 9.02
C THR A 122 -35.58 -12.59 7.69
N ALA A 123 -36.57 -13.29 7.14
CA ALA A 123 -36.51 -13.99 5.86
C ALA A 123 -37.70 -13.60 4.99
N THR A 124 -37.45 -12.89 3.90
CA THR A 124 -38.47 -12.48 2.93
C THR A 124 -38.13 -13.02 1.54
N GLY A 125 -39.06 -13.76 0.93
CA GLY A 125 -38.89 -14.41 -0.35
C GLY A 125 -39.17 -15.92 -0.31
N VAL A 126 -39.17 -16.54 -1.49
CA VAL A 126 -39.38 -17.99 -1.62
C VAL A 126 -38.08 -18.73 -1.29
N ASN A 127 -38.17 -19.78 -0.47
CA ASN A 127 -37.05 -20.60 -0.01
C ASN A 127 -35.93 -19.82 0.70
N THR A 128 -36.20 -18.61 1.18
CA THR A 128 -35.23 -17.79 1.90
C THR A 128 -34.89 -18.44 3.25
N MET A 129 -33.60 -18.66 3.53
CA MET A 129 -33.11 -19.32 4.75
C MET A 129 -33.77 -20.68 5.08
N SER A 130 -34.18 -21.45 4.05
CA SER A 130 -34.97 -22.66 4.26
C SER A 130 -34.28 -23.76 5.08
N ALA A 131 -32.94 -23.80 5.10
CA ALA A 131 -32.14 -24.75 5.85
C ALA A 131 -31.71 -24.27 7.24
N ASN A 132 -32.05 -23.03 7.65
CA ASN A 132 -31.61 -22.50 8.95
C ASN A 132 -32.12 -23.38 10.08
N THR A 133 -31.24 -23.77 11.00
CA THR A 133 -31.61 -24.57 12.17
C THR A 133 -31.35 -23.80 13.46
N LYS A 134 -30.15 -23.24 13.63
CA LYS A 134 -29.72 -22.55 14.85
C LYS A 134 -29.22 -21.13 14.64
N GLY A 135 -29.01 -20.71 13.39
CA GLY A 135 -28.50 -19.38 13.08
C GLY A 135 -29.41 -18.27 13.61
N THR A 136 -28.81 -17.22 14.17
CA THR A 136 -29.50 -16.07 14.78
C THR A 136 -29.10 -14.76 14.12
N LEU A 137 -29.94 -13.74 14.26
CA LEU A 137 -29.63 -12.37 13.82
C LEU A 137 -29.31 -12.25 12.32
N ASN A 138 -29.90 -13.10 11.48
CA ASN A 138 -29.72 -13.01 10.03
C ASN A 138 -30.86 -12.23 9.38
N THR A 139 -30.53 -11.40 8.39
CA THR A 139 -31.49 -10.70 7.53
C THR A 139 -31.33 -11.17 6.10
N ALA A 140 -32.36 -11.78 5.53
CA ALA A 140 -32.38 -12.32 4.18
C ALA A 140 -33.61 -11.81 3.42
N ASN A 141 -33.39 -11.16 2.29
CA ASN A 141 -34.46 -10.68 1.41
C ASN A 141 -34.12 -11.03 -0.05
N GLY A 142 -34.90 -11.92 -0.64
CA GLY A 142 -34.71 -12.41 -2.01
C GLY A 142 -34.95 -13.91 -2.11
N HIS A 143 -35.35 -14.35 -3.30
CA HIS A 143 -35.55 -15.78 -3.58
C HIS A 143 -34.25 -16.55 -3.34
N SER A 144 -34.32 -17.58 -2.50
CA SER A 144 -33.20 -18.44 -2.11
C SER A 144 -32.00 -17.70 -1.47
N ALA A 145 -32.19 -16.48 -0.95
CA ALA A 145 -31.14 -15.82 -0.15
C ALA A 145 -30.87 -16.63 1.14
N LEU A 146 -29.59 -16.85 1.49
CA LEU A 146 -29.13 -17.66 2.62
C LEU A 146 -29.73 -19.08 2.69
N ASN A 147 -30.12 -19.66 1.54
CA ASN A 147 -30.92 -20.90 1.49
C ASN A 147 -30.32 -22.07 2.29
N HIS A 148 -28.99 -22.26 2.22
CA HIS A 148 -28.28 -23.36 2.88
C HIS A 148 -27.73 -23.02 4.28
N ASN A 149 -28.01 -21.83 4.84
CA ASN A 149 -27.49 -21.46 6.15
C ASN A 149 -28.01 -22.44 7.20
N THR A 150 -27.15 -22.98 8.05
CA THR A 150 -27.55 -23.91 9.11
C THR A 150 -27.38 -23.29 10.49
N THR A 151 -26.19 -22.78 10.80
CA THR A 151 -25.83 -22.21 12.11
C THR A 151 -25.19 -20.83 12.03
N GLY A 152 -24.91 -20.31 10.83
CA GLY A 152 -24.30 -18.99 10.65
C GLY A 152 -25.16 -17.87 11.24
N THR A 153 -24.52 -16.85 11.80
CA THR A 153 -25.16 -15.76 12.53
C THR A 153 -24.75 -14.39 12.00
N ASN A 154 -25.56 -13.36 12.24
CA ASN A 154 -25.25 -11.98 11.87
C ASN A 154 -24.97 -11.78 10.38
N ASN A 155 -25.64 -12.52 9.49
CA ASN A 155 -25.49 -12.33 8.04
C ASN A 155 -26.60 -11.43 7.46
N THR A 156 -26.24 -10.57 6.51
CA THR A 156 -27.18 -9.79 5.70
C THR A 156 -27.10 -10.25 4.26
N ALA A 157 -28.21 -10.71 3.67
CA ALA A 157 -28.29 -11.21 2.30
C ALA A 157 -29.48 -10.59 1.56
N LEU A 158 -29.22 -9.62 0.69
CA LEU A 158 -30.23 -8.87 -0.06
C LEU A 158 -30.04 -9.12 -1.56
N GLY A 159 -30.90 -9.94 -2.17
CA GLY A 159 -30.85 -10.27 -3.59
C GLY A 159 -31.19 -11.73 -3.89
N TYR A 160 -31.46 -12.03 -5.16
CA TYR A 160 -31.62 -13.41 -5.61
C TYR A 160 -30.32 -14.19 -5.38
N GLN A 161 -30.41 -15.30 -4.64
CA GLN A 161 -29.28 -16.19 -4.31
C GLN A 161 -28.09 -15.50 -3.59
N ALA A 162 -28.30 -14.36 -2.93
CA ALA A 162 -27.27 -13.78 -2.07
C ALA A 162 -26.94 -14.75 -0.91
N LEU A 163 -25.65 -15.07 -0.71
CA LEU A 163 -25.17 -16.06 0.27
C LEU A 163 -25.84 -17.45 0.15
N PHE A 164 -26.21 -17.88 -1.06
CA PHE A 164 -26.98 -19.11 -1.30
C PHE A 164 -26.40 -20.37 -0.64
N SER A 165 -25.07 -20.56 -0.72
CA SER A 165 -24.37 -21.76 -0.24
C SER A 165 -23.79 -21.64 1.18
N ASN A 166 -24.06 -20.54 1.89
CA ASN A 166 -23.54 -20.32 3.24
C ASN A 166 -24.01 -21.43 4.17
N THR A 167 -23.13 -22.12 4.89
CA THR A 167 -23.53 -23.20 5.82
C THR A 167 -23.39 -22.77 7.26
N THR A 168 -22.18 -22.34 7.67
CA THR A 168 -21.87 -21.97 9.06
C THR A 168 -21.21 -20.60 9.19
N ALA A 169 -20.91 -19.92 8.09
CA ALA A 169 -20.23 -18.63 8.14
C ALA A 169 -21.12 -17.54 8.75
N SER A 170 -20.49 -16.61 9.47
CA SER A 170 -21.15 -15.52 10.19
C SER A 170 -20.61 -14.16 9.74
N GLN A 171 -21.33 -13.08 10.07
CA GLN A 171 -20.87 -11.70 9.84
C GLN A 171 -20.57 -11.36 8.37
N ASN A 172 -21.30 -11.95 7.43
CA ASN A 172 -21.21 -11.62 6.01
C ASN A 172 -22.31 -10.63 5.60
N THR A 173 -21.97 -9.66 4.75
CA THR A 173 -22.92 -8.76 4.09
C THR A 173 -22.87 -9.01 2.58
N ALA A 174 -23.97 -9.47 1.99
CA ALA A 174 -24.12 -9.73 0.57
C ALA A 174 -25.33 -8.97 0.02
N ILE A 175 -25.10 -8.00 -0.85
CA ILE A 175 -26.12 -7.15 -1.45
C ILE A 175 -25.96 -7.19 -2.97
N GLY A 176 -26.87 -7.85 -3.66
CA GLY A 176 -26.85 -8.01 -5.12
C GLY A 176 -27.23 -9.42 -5.57
N PHE A 177 -27.51 -9.56 -6.87
CA PHE A 177 -27.73 -10.86 -7.50
C PHE A 177 -26.49 -11.73 -7.35
N GLY A 178 -26.60 -12.89 -6.69
CA GLY A 178 -25.51 -13.85 -6.54
C GLY A 178 -24.29 -13.35 -5.76
N ALA A 179 -24.40 -12.27 -4.97
CA ALA A 179 -23.32 -11.80 -4.11
C ALA A 179 -22.98 -12.89 -3.07
N LEU A 180 -21.69 -13.27 -2.96
CA LEU A 180 -21.20 -14.36 -2.10
C LEU A 180 -21.93 -15.72 -2.30
N ALA A 181 -22.48 -16.00 -3.49
CA ALA A 181 -23.34 -17.17 -3.70
C ALA A 181 -22.69 -18.52 -3.32
N ASN A 182 -21.38 -18.68 -3.50
CA ASN A 182 -20.66 -19.93 -3.21
C ASN A 182 -19.91 -19.92 -1.87
N ASN A 183 -20.08 -18.88 -1.03
CA ASN A 183 -19.44 -18.82 0.28
C ASN A 183 -20.00 -19.91 1.18
N THR A 184 -19.16 -20.77 1.74
CA THR A 184 -19.60 -21.86 2.62
C THR A 184 -19.31 -21.54 4.08
N ILE A 185 -18.04 -21.26 4.39
CA ILE A 185 -17.56 -20.97 5.76
C ILE A 185 -16.76 -19.67 5.89
N GLY A 186 -16.45 -18.98 4.78
CA GLY A 186 -15.67 -17.74 4.78
C GLY A 186 -16.38 -16.59 5.52
N SER A 187 -15.66 -15.91 6.42
CA SER A 187 -16.19 -14.82 7.24
C SER A 187 -15.09 -13.98 7.89
N PRO A 188 -15.32 -12.69 8.22
CA PRO A 188 -16.39 -11.82 7.71
C PRO A 188 -16.10 -11.33 6.29
N ASN A 189 -17.09 -11.21 5.42
CA ASN A 189 -16.93 -10.65 4.07
C ASN A 189 -18.04 -9.63 3.76
N VAL A 190 -17.70 -8.60 2.99
CA VAL A 190 -18.64 -7.60 2.47
C VAL A 190 -18.64 -7.69 0.95
N ALA A 191 -19.80 -7.95 0.35
CA ALA A 191 -20.01 -8.05 -1.09
C ALA A 191 -21.21 -7.20 -1.48
N VAL A 192 -20.99 -6.11 -2.20
CA VAL A 192 -22.03 -5.18 -2.65
C VAL A 192 -21.91 -5.02 -4.16
N GLY A 193 -22.83 -5.61 -4.90
CA GLY A 193 -22.83 -5.66 -6.37
C GLY A 193 -23.26 -7.03 -6.89
N ALA A 194 -23.79 -7.07 -8.11
CA ALA A 194 -24.13 -8.35 -8.74
C ALA A 194 -22.84 -9.17 -8.95
N GLY A 195 -22.82 -10.41 -8.47
CA GLY A 195 -21.68 -11.32 -8.57
C GLY A 195 -20.44 -10.93 -7.74
N ALA A 196 -20.52 -9.95 -6.85
CA ALA A 196 -19.40 -9.62 -5.96
C ALA A 196 -19.04 -10.83 -5.08
N LEU A 197 -17.75 -11.21 -5.06
CA LEU A 197 -17.22 -12.39 -4.35
C LEU A 197 -17.98 -13.71 -4.67
N MET A 198 -18.58 -13.85 -5.86
CA MET A 198 -19.44 -15.00 -6.18
C MET A 198 -18.76 -16.36 -5.94
N SER A 199 -17.48 -16.49 -6.32
CA SER A 199 -16.73 -17.75 -6.21
C SER A 199 -16.00 -17.93 -4.88
N ASN A 200 -16.09 -16.98 -3.94
CA ASN A 200 -15.45 -17.13 -2.64
C ASN A 200 -16.08 -18.31 -1.90
N THR A 201 -15.28 -19.28 -1.48
CA THR A 201 -15.74 -20.45 -0.71
C THR A 201 -15.32 -20.37 0.76
N LEU A 202 -14.03 -20.11 0.99
CA LEU A 202 -13.38 -20.12 2.31
C LEU A 202 -12.80 -18.76 2.70
N GLY A 203 -12.59 -17.84 1.75
CA GLY A 203 -11.86 -16.60 1.98
C GLY A 203 -12.53 -15.71 3.02
N THR A 204 -11.70 -14.99 3.79
CA THR A 204 -12.11 -14.18 4.94
C THR A 204 -11.64 -12.74 4.81
N GLN A 205 -12.38 -11.81 5.42
CA GLN A 205 -12.04 -10.39 5.52
C GLN A 205 -11.90 -9.71 4.15
N ASN A 206 -12.68 -10.15 3.17
CA ASN A 206 -12.73 -9.49 1.87
C ASN A 206 -13.84 -8.43 1.83
N THR A 207 -13.55 -7.30 1.20
CA THR A 207 -14.51 -6.24 0.89
C THR A 207 -14.57 -6.04 -0.62
N ALA A 208 -15.69 -6.35 -1.25
CA ALA A 208 -15.92 -6.21 -2.68
C ALA A 208 -17.13 -5.30 -2.91
N VAL A 209 -16.90 -4.13 -3.52
CA VAL A 209 -17.94 -3.15 -3.83
C VAL A 209 -17.90 -2.84 -5.32
N GLY A 210 -18.82 -3.43 -6.07
CA GLY A 210 -18.92 -3.31 -7.52
C GLY A 210 -19.44 -4.60 -8.16
N THR A 211 -20.03 -4.49 -9.34
CA THR A 211 -20.44 -5.67 -10.13
C THR A 211 -19.21 -6.52 -10.45
N ASN A 212 -19.26 -7.81 -10.12
CA ASN A 212 -18.18 -8.79 -10.27
C ASN A 212 -16.87 -8.42 -9.54
N ALA A 213 -16.89 -7.52 -8.55
CA ALA A 213 -15.70 -7.25 -7.75
C ALA A 213 -15.27 -8.53 -7.00
N LEU A 214 -13.99 -8.89 -7.11
CA LEU A 214 -13.42 -10.12 -6.54
C LEU A 214 -14.17 -11.41 -6.92
N VAL A 215 -14.82 -11.45 -8.08
CA VAL A 215 -15.69 -12.59 -8.48
C VAL A 215 -14.99 -13.95 -8.43
N ASN A 216 -13.68 -13.98 -8.69
CA ASN A 216 -12.84 -15.18 -8.72
C ASN A 216 -11.95 -15.33 -7.47
N SER A 217 -12.07 -14.44 -6.48
CA SER A 217 -11.18 -14.46 -5.32
C SER A 217 -11.49 -15.61 -4.38
N THR A 218 -10.44 -16.33 -3.98
CA THR A 218 -10.45 -17.28 -2.86
C THR A 218 -9.48 -16.88 -1.75
N GLY A 219 -8.81 -15.74 -1.90
CA GLY A 219 -7.85 -15.20 -0.94
C GLY A 219 -8.50 -14.48 0.23
N ASN A 220 -7.68 -13.99 1.16
CA ASN A 220 -8.12 -13.28 2.36
C ASN A 220 -7.71 -11.80 2.31
N TYR A 221 -8.38 -10.96 3.10
CA TYR A 221 -7.99 -9.56 3.31
C TYR A 221 -7.90 -8.71 2.04
N ASN A 222 -8.68 -9.05 1.01
CA ASN A 222 -8.70 -8.28 -0.23
C ASN A 222 -9.78 -7.18 -0.18
N THR A 223 -9.43 -5.98 -0.61
CA THR A 223 -10.38 -4.87 -0.82
C THR A 223 -10.46 -4.57 -2.30
N ALA A 224 -11.66 -4.57 -2.87
CA ALA A 224 -11.91 -4.21 -4.26
C ALA A 224 -13.06 -3.21 -4.35
N LEU A 225 -12.80 -2.06 -4.97
CA LEU A 225 -13.77 -1.00 -5.20
C LEU A 225 -13.86 -0.71 -6.70
N GLY A 226 -15.02 -0.92 -7.31
CA GLY A 226 -15.27 -0.71 -8.73
C GLY A 226 -15.80 -1.95 -9.44
N ALA A 227 -16.48 -1.74 -10.56
CA ALA A 227 -16.93 -2.86 -11.40
C ALA A 227 -15.72 -3.62 -11.96
N SER A 228 -15.75 -4.94 -11.83
CA SER A 228 -14.68 -5.86 -12.25
C SER A 228 -13.32 -5.67 -11.57
N ALA A 229 -13.27 -5.00 -10.41
CA ALA A 229 -12.03 -4.89 -9.65
C ALA A 229 -11.63 -6.24 -9.01
N GLY A 230 -10.36 -6.64 -9.10
CA GLY A 230 -9.84 -7.91 -8.59
C GLY A 230 -10.46 -9.14 -9.27
N THR A 231 -10.76 -9.06 -10.57
CA THR A 231 -11.40 -10.15 -11.31
C THR A 231 -10.42 -11.21 -11.81
N ASP A 232 -9.14 -10.92 -11.86
CA ASP A 232 -8.16 -11.85 -12.43
C ASP A 232 -8.07 -13.16 -11.63
N PRO A 233 -7.96 -14.32 -12.32
CA PRO A 233 -7.87 -15.61 -11.66
C PRO A 233 -6.52 -15.75 -10.95
N GLY A 234 -6.54 -16.34 -9.75
CA GLY A 234 -5.33 -16.63 -8.99
C GLY A 234 -4.76 -15.44 -8.21
N ILE A 235 -5.54 -14.37 -8.00
CA ILE A 235 -5.17 -13.34 -7.03
C ILE A 235 -5.08 -13.93 -5.61
N GLY A 236 -4.04 -13.54 -4.90
CA GLY A 236 -3.73 -13.99 -3.55
C GLY A 236 -4.46 -13.17 -2.48
N SER A 237 -3.74 -12.83 -1.41
CA SER A 237 -4.30 -12.15 -0.22
C SER A 237 -3.70 -10.77 -0.02
N ASN A 238 -4.34 -9.97 0.84
CA ASN A 238 -3.89 -8.64 1.26
C ASN A 238 -3.78 -7.62 0.11
N ASN A 239 -4.63 -7.72 -0.90
CA ASN A 239 -4.60 -6.81 -2.05
C ASN A 239 -5.65 -5.68 -1.91
N ILE A 240 -5.35 -4.52 -2.47
CA ILE A 240 -6.27 -3.39 -2.61
C ILE A 240 -6.40 -3.05 -4.09
N TYR A 241 -7.58 -3.30 -4.66
CA TYR A 241 -7.93 -2.96 -6.04
C TYR A 241 -8.93 -1.81 -6.05
N ILE A 242 -8.61 -0.72 -6.75
CA ILE A 242 -9.55 0.39 -6.97
C ILE A 242 -9.72 0.56 -8.48
N GLY A 243 -10.80 0.00 -9.00
CA GLY A 243 -11.11 -0.01 -10.42
C GLY A 243 -10.04 -0.72 -11.25
N ASP A 244 -9.45 -1.78 -10.70
CA ASP A 244 -8.34 -2.55 -11.27
C ASP A 244 -8.62 -4.07 -11.22
N PRO A 245 -8.59 -4.84 -12.33
CA PRO A 245 -8.76 -6.30 -12.35
C PRO A 245 -7.74 -7.09 -11.52
N GLY A 246 -6.58 -6.53 -11.22
CA GLY A 246 -5.43 -7.24 -10.66
C GLY A 246 -4.68 -8.06 -11.71
N PHE A 247 -3.70 -8.83 -11.25
CA PHE A 247 -2.95 -9.80 -12.04
C PHE A 247 -2.87 -11.16 -11.32
N PRO A 248 -2.69 -12.28 -12.06
CA PRO A 248 -2.50 -13.58 -11.44
C PRO A 248 -1.27 -13.59 -10.52
N GLY A 249 -1.46 -14.00 -9.26
CA GLY A 249 -0.41 -14.08 -8.25
C GLY A 249 -0.27 -12.84 -7.35
N ASP A 250 -1.03 -11.77 -7.59
CA ASP A 250 -0.98 -10.57 -6.76
C ASP A 250 -1.19 -10.91 -5.28
N THR A 251 -0.23 -10.53 -4.42
CA THR A 251 -0.29 -10.66 -2.97
C THR A 251 0.41 -9.48 -2.33
N ASN A 252 -0.24 -8.82 -1.37
CA ASN A 252 0.23 -7.57 -0.77
C ASN A 252 0.37 -6.40 -1.78
N VAL A 253 -0.52 -6.35 -2.77
CA VAL A 253 -0.48 -5.35 -3.85
C VAL A 253 -1.54 -4.26 -3.65
N ILE A 254 -1.20 -3.01 -3.96
CA ILE A 254 -2.18 -1.93 -4.13
C ILE A 254 -2.19 -1.53 -5.60
N SER A 255 -3.31 -1.79 -6.28
CA SER A 255 -3.52 -1.47 -7.69
C SER A 255 -4.70 -0.51 -7.84
N ILE A 256 -4.48 0.61 -8.53
CA ILE A 256 -5.47 1.68 -8.69
C ILE A 256 -5.55 2.05 -10.17
N GLY A 257 -6.75 1.98 -10.74
CA GLY A 257 -7.09 2.57 -12.03
C GLY A 257 -6.92 1.67 -13.26
N GLY A 258 -6.64 0.38 -13.12
CA GLY A 258 -6.54 -0.51 -14.27
C GLY A 258 -7.89 -0.87 -14.88
N ILE A 259 -8.17 -0.53 -16.13
CA ILE A 259 -9.05 -1.40 -16.93
C ILE A 259 -8.33 -1.71 -18.22
N ALA A 260 -7.88 -2.95 -18.35
CA ALA A 260 -7.60 -3.50 -19.66
C ALA A 260 -7.97 -4.99 -19.72
N ALA A 261 -9.28 -5.25 -19.79
CA ALA A 261 -9.78 -6.42 -20.53
C ALA A 261 -9.42 -6.36 -22.04
N SER A 262 -8.65 -5.35 -22.50
CA SER A 262 -8.29 -5.10 -23.90
C SER A 262 -6.88 -4.54 -24.13
N GLY A 263 -5.89 -4.92 -23.31
CA GLY A 263 -4.47 -4.85 -23.70
C GLY A 263 -3.78 -3.48 -23.74
N THR A 264 -4.34 -2.42 -23.16
CA THR A 264 -3.59 -1.17 -22.92
C THR A 264 -3.08 -1.12 -21.49
N SER A 265 -1.79 -1.42 -21.31
CA SER A 265 -1.05 -1.16 -20.07
C SER A 265 -1.16 0.33 -19.74
N TYR A 266 -1.63 0.70 -18.55
CA TYR A 266 -1.44 2.08 -18.08
C TYR A 266 -0.01 2.20 -17.54
N GLU A 267 0.71 3.22 -17.99
CA GLU A 267 2.09 3.50 -17.55
C GLU A 267 2.17 4.44 -16.33
N ASN A 268 1.05 5.03 -15.88
CA ASN A 268 1.05 6.09 -14.86
C ASN A 268 0.01 5.89 -13.73
N THR A 269 0.45 5.98 -12.47
CA THR A 269 -0.40 6.07 -11.27
C THR A 269 -0.59 7.53 -10.85
N PHE A 270 -1.84 8.01 -10.77
CA PHE A 270 -2.14 9.38 -10.31
C PHE A 270 -2.53 9.39 -8.83
N ILE A 271 -1.74 10.07 -7.99
CA ILE A 271 -2.06 10.33 -6.57
C ILE A 271 -2.21 11.85 -6.38
N GLY A 272 -3.42 12.29 -6.01
CA GLY A 272 -3.72 13.71 -5.79
C GLY A 272 -2.96 14.30 -4.59
N GLY A 273 -2.74 15.62 -4.61
CA GLY A 273 -2.09 16.34 -3.51
C GLY A 273 -0.57 16.24 -3.45
N ILE A 274 0.08 15.58 -4.43
CA ILE A 274 1.54 15.56 -4.56
C ILE A 274 2.03 16.81 -5.31
N TYR A 275 1.47 17.08 -6.50
CA TYR A 275 1.92 18.21 -7.33
C TYR A 275 1.48 19.55 -6.72
N GLY A 276 2.44 20.46 -6.55
CA GLY A 276 2.22 21.78 -5.96
C GLY A 276 2.18 21.81 -4.42
N ALA A 277 2.30 20.65 -3.75
CA ALA A 277 2.39 20.57 -2.31
C ALA A 277 3.87 20.62 -1.85
N SER A 278 4.28 21.74 -1.25
CA SER A 278 5.63 21.87 -0.71
C SER A 278 5.84 21.01 0.53
N VAL A 279 7.02 20.38 0.62
CA VAL A 279 7.51 19.68 1.81
C VAL A 279 8.70 20.41 2.41
N ASN A 280 9.01 20.18 3.70
CA ASN A 280 10.22 20.73 4.31
C ASN A 280 11.46 20.06 3.71
N SER A 281 12.19 20.78 2.87
CA SER A 281 13.37 20.28 2.17
C SER A 281 14.52 19.86 3.09
N GLY A 282 14.58 20.36 4.33
CA GLY A 282 15.60 19.98 5.31
C GLY A 282 15.41 18.57 5.89
N THR A 283 14.19 18.01 5.77
CA THR A 283 13.85 16.66 6.30
C THR A 283 13.30 15.72 5.22
N ALA A 284 13.02 16.23 4.02
CA ALA A 284 12.46 15.44 2.93
C ALA A 284 13.53 14.53 2.29
N LEU A 285 13.12 13.30 1.96
CA LEU A 285 13.91 12.39 1.13
C LEU A 285 13.20 12.18 -0.22
N PRO A 286 13.94 12.07 -1.34
CA PRO A 286 13.35 11.67 -2.60
C PRO A 286 12.79 10.25 -2.52
N VAL A 287 11.67 10.03 -3.19
CA VAL A 287 11.06 8.71 -3.36
C VAL A 287 11.59 8.09 -4.65
N TYR A 288 12.00 6.83 -4.57
CA TYR A 288 12.51 6.02 -5.67
C TYR A 288 11.62 4.79 -5.88
N VAL A 289 11.72 4.21 -7.08
CA VAL A 289 11.13 2.92 -7.43
C VAL A 289 12.27 1.97 -7.80
N ASP A 290 12.36 0.82 -7.14
CA ASP A 290 13.35 -0.22 -7.49
C ASP A 290 12.87 -1.11 -8.64
N THR A 291 13.69 -2.09 -9.04
CA THR A 291 13.38 -3.00 -10.16
C THR A 291 12.22 -3.96 -9.87
N ASP A 292 11.88 -4.16 -8.60
CA ASP A 292 10.76 -4.98 -8.16
C ASP A 292 9.44 -4.17 -8.11
N GLY A 293 9.54 -2.84 -8.19
CA GLY A 293 8.41 -1.92 -8.18
C GLY A 293 8.11 -1.34 -6.80
N HIS A 294 9.01 -1.50 -5.82
CA HIS A 294 8.82 -0.95 -4.48
C HIS A 294 9.10 0.55 -4.47
N LEU A 295 8.17 1.33 -3.89
CA LEU A 295 8.41 2.72 -3.51
C LEU A 295 9.25 2.78 -2.23
N GLY A 296 10.34 3.53 -2.25
CA GLY A 296 11.22 3.67 -1.08
C GLY A 296 12.10 4.92 -1.12
N SER A 297 13.01 5.06 -0.16
CA SER A 297 14.02 6.12 -0.13
C SER A 297 15.43 5.51 -0.17
N ALA A 298 16.26 5.89 -1.15
CA ALA A 298 17.59 5.31 -1.35
C ALA A 298 18.74 6.12 -0.71
N THR A 299 18.43 7.21 0.00
CA THR A 299 19.41 8.25 0.38
C THR A 299 19.96 8.12 1.80
N THR A 300 19.93 6.93 2.41
CA THR A 300 20.53 6.73 3.75
C THR A 300 22.06 6.71 3.64
N SER A 301 22.72 7.81 4.03
CA SER A 301 24.17 7.97 3.86
C SER A 301 24.98 7.87 5.18
N SER A 302 24.33 7.57 6.30
CA SER A 302 24.98 7.43 7.61
C SER A 302 26.02 6.30 7.61
N ALA A 303 27.15 6.51 8.30
CA ALA A 303 28.17 5.48 8.51
C ALA A 303 27.61 4.19 9.14
N ARG A 304 26.50 4.27 9.88
CA ARG A 304 25.81 3.12 10.47
C ARG A 304 25.29 2.11 9.43
N PHE A 305 25.10 2.55 8.19
CA PHE A 305 24.57 1.74 7.10
C PHE A 305 25.64 1.42 6.04
N LYS A 306 26.92 1.68 6.33
CA LYS A 306 28.03 1.54 5.39
C LYS A 306 29.19 0.76 6.01
N GLU A 307 29.86 0.00 5.18
CA GLU A 307 31.10 -0.72 5.50
C GLU A 307 32.16 -0.43 4.42
N ASN A 308 33.41 -0.78 4.68
CA ASN A 308 34.53 -0.63 3.73
C ASN A 308 34.71 0.80 3.17
N ILE A 309 34.63 1.81 4.05
CA ILE A 309 34.74 3.23 3.65
C ILE A 309 36.20 3.61 3.43
N HIS A 310 36.58 3.93 2.20
CA HIS A 310 37.92 4.39 1.82
C HIS A 310 37.87 5.46 0.69
N ASP A 311 38.99 6.12 0.43
CA ASP A 311 39.12 7.10 -0.65
C ASP A 311 38.86 6.47 -2.03
N MET A 312 38.20 7.22 -2.91
CA MET A 312 37.76 6.74 -4.22
C MET A 312 38.91 6.57 -5.23
N GLY A 313 40.04 7.27 -5.03
CA GLY A 313 41.25 7.12 -5.83
C GLY A 313 40.99 7.25 -7.33
N ALA A 314 41.59 6.37 -8.15
CA ALA A 314 41.45 6.37 -9.61
C ALA A 314 40.08 5.87 -10.12
N THR A 315 39.21 5.34 -9.25
CA THR A 315 37.92 4.75 -9.64
C THR A 315 37.03 5.74 -10.40
N SER A 316 37.06 7.02 -10.03
CA SER A 316 36.28 8.08 -10.69
C SER A 316 36.84 8.56 -12.02
N SER A 317 38.08 8.24 -12.38
CA SER A 317 38.67 8.71 -13.64
C SER A 317 38.04 8.06 -14.86
N VAL A 318 37.30 6.95 -14.68
CA VAL A 318 36.45 6.33 -15.70
C VAL A 318 35.38 7.29 -16.25
N LEU A 319 34.97 8.31 -15.47
CA LEU A 319 34.00 9.30 -15.90
C LEU A 319 34.48 10.15 -17.08
N LEU A 320 35.79 10.32 -17.24
CA LEU A 320 36.38 11.13 -18.32
C LEU A 320 36.17 10.50 -19.70
N ALA A 321 35.84 9.20 -19.76
CA ALA A 321 35.50 8.49 -20.98
C ALA A 321 33.99 8.53 -21.32
N LEU A 322 33.16 9.08 -20.42
CA LEU A 322 31.72 9.22 -20.68
C LEU A 322 31.46 10.35 -21.69
N ARG A 323 30.44 10.16 -22.52
CA ARG A 323 30.04 11.10 -23.56
C ARG A 323 28.70 11.76 -23.22
N PRO A 324 28.67 13.01 -22.73
CA PRO A 324 27.43 13.76 -22.57
C PRO A 324 26.73 13.98 -23.91
N VAL A 325 25.40 13.90 -23.90
CA VAL A 325 24.57 14.05 -25.09
C VAL A 325 23.38 14.98 -24.83
N THR A 326 22.89 15.59 -25.90
CA THR A 326 21.55 16.19 -25.95
C THR A 326 20.64 15.24 -26.71
N PHE A 327 19.43 15.01 -26.23
CA PHE A 327 18.48 14.10 -26.85
C PHE A 327 17.04 14.57 -26.67
N ARG A 328 16.11 13.94 -27.37
CA ARG A 328 14.66 14.04 -27.14
C ARG A 328 14.13 12.63 -26.98
N TYR A 329 13.18 12.42 -26.09
CA TYR A 329 12.48 11.15 -26.06
C TYR A 329 11.64 10.98 -27.33
N LYS A 330 11.40 9.71 -27.71
CA LYS A 330 10.52 9.40 -28.83
C LYS A 330 9.08 9.85 -28.50
N PRO A 331 8.24 10.21 -29.50
CA PRO A 331 6.91 10.76 -29.26
C PRO A 331 6.00 9.89 -28.39
N GLU A 332 6.17 8.57 -28.42
CA GLU A 332 5.43 7.62 -27.59
C GLU A 332 5.73 7.75 -26.09
N PHE A 333 6.89 8.29 -25.71
CA PHE A 333 7.31 8.49 -24.31
C PHE A 333 7.22 9.95 -23.87
N ASP A 334 7.36 10.90 -24.81
CA ASP A 334 7.19 12.33 -24.56
C ASP A 334 6.59 12.99 -25.81
N ALA A 335 5.27 13.23 -25.77
CA ALA A 335 4.56 13.91 -26.85
C ALA A 335 5.07 15.36 -27.07
N GLY A 336 5.61 16.00 -26.04
CA GLY A 336 6.19 17.34 -26.13
C GLY A 336 7.58 17.38 -26.75
N GLN A 337 8.23 16.21 -26.89
CA GLN A 337 9.60 16.03 -27.37
C GLN A 337 10.57 17.06 -26.81
N VAL A 338 10.53 17.36 -25.51
CA VAL A 338 11.32 18.43 -24.91
C VAL A 338 12.81 18.08 -25.01
N PRO A 339 13.72 19.01 -25.39
CA PRO A 339 15.15 18.76 -25.36
C PRO A 339 15.62 18.41 -23.94
N GLN A 340 16.40 17.34 -23.82
CA GLN A 340 17.00 16.86 -22.57
C GLN A 340 18.51 16.74 -22.72
N PHE A 341 19.20 16.71 -21.60
CA PHE A 341 20.65 16.53 -21.50
C PHE A 341 20.96 15.34 -20.60
N GLY A 342 21.95 14.54 -20.95
CA GLY A 342 22.32 13.39 -20.14
C GLY A 342 23.31 12.45 -20.79
N LEU A 343 23.18 11.18 -20.45
CA LEU A 343 24.00 10.05 -20.88
C LEU A 343 23.09 8.94 -21.41
N VAL A 344 23.62 8.15 -22.35
CA VAL A 344 22.93 6.95 -22.89
C VAL A 344 23.37 5.74 -22.09
N ALA A 345 22.43 4.99 -21.50
CA ALA A 345 22.72 3.90 -20.57
C ALA A 345 23.62 2.81 -21.19
N GLU A 346 23.39 2.48 -22.46
CA GLU A 346 24.19 1.50 -23.21
C GLU A 346 25.62 2.00 -23.51
N GLU A 347 25.83 3.31 -23.62
CA GLU A 347 27.17 3.89 -23.75
C GLU A 347 27.90 3.91 -22.41
N VAL A 348 27.18 4.23 -21.32
CA VAL A 348 27.70 4.17 -19.96
C VAL A 348 28.09 2.74 -19.59
N GLU A 349 27.29 1.73 -19.97
CA GLU A 349 27.56 0.32 -19.67
C GLU A 349 28.93 -0.13 -20.20
N LYS A 350 29.29 0.30 -21.41
CA LYS A 350 30.58 -0.03 -22.05
C LYS A 350 31.78 0.57 -21.30
N VAL A 351 31.57 1.69 -20.61
CA VAL A 351 32.61 2.41 -19.87
C VAL A 351 32.67 1.91 -18.42
N ASN A 352 31.52 1.81 -17.75
CA ASN A 352 31.38 1.26 -16.41
C ASN A 352 29.96 0.72 -16.17
N ALA A 353 29.80 -0.60 -16.19
CA ALA A 353 28.53 -1.28 -15.98
C ALA A 353 27.90 -1.02 -14.59
N SER A 354 28.69 -0.68 -13.55
CA SER A 354 28.17 -0.42 -12.20
C SER A 354 27.39 0.89 -12.08
N LEU A 355 27.45 1.75 -13.11
CA LEU A 355 26.71 3.01 -13.19
C LEU A 355 25.36 2.87 -13.91
N VAL A 356 24.97 1.66 -14.30
CA VAL A 356 23.75 1.40 -15.07
C VAL A 356 22.71 0.67 -14.22
N VAL A 357 21.48 1.17 -14.25
CA VAL A 357 20.29 0.48 -13.73
C VAL A 357 19.75 -0.41 -14.84
N ARG A 358 19.39 -1.65 -14.50
CA ARG A 358 18.89 -2.64 -15.46
C ARG A 358 17.38 -2.85 -15.31
N ASP A 359 16.71 -3.19 -16.40
CA ASP A 359 15.30 -3.59 -16.40
C ASP A 359 15.11 -5.02 -15.86
N LYS A 360 13.85 -5.46 -15.75
CA LYS A 360 13.47 -6.83 -15.32
C LYS A 360 14.03 -7.94 -16.24
N LYS A 361 14.51 -7.60 -17.44
CA LYS A 361 15.13 -8.52 -18.41
C LYS A 361 16.67 -8.40 -18.42
N GLY A 362 17.25 -7.61 -17.51
CA GLY A 362 18.69 -7.40 -17.39
C GLY A 362 19.29 -6.41 -18.39
N LYS A 363 18.49 -5.72 -19.20
CA LYS A 363 18.98 -4.74 -20.19
C LYS A 363 19.26 -3.38 -19.53
N PRO A 364 20.22 -2.58 -20.05
CA PRO A 364 20.38 -1.19 -19.64
C PRO A 364 19.06 -0.43 -19.73
N TYR A 365 18.69 0.25 -18.64
CA TYR A 365 17.42 0.96 -18.52
C TYR A 365 17.61 2.41 -18.09
N GLY A 366 18.55 2.66 -17.18
CA GLY A 366 18.83 4.00 -16.67
C GLY A 366 20.27 4.17 -16.24
N VAL A 367 20.64 5.40 -15.90
CA VAL A 367 21.97 5.75 -15.39
C VAL A 367 21.84 6.20 -13.94
N ARG A 368 22.78 5.74 -13.11
CA ARG A 368 22.93 6.13 -11.70
C ARG A 368 23.57 7.51 -11.58
N TYR A 369 22.81 8.55 -11.94
CA TYR A 369 23.28 9.93 -11.92
C TYR A 369 23.75 10.38 -10.52
N GLU A 370 23.18 9.82 -9.45
CA GLU A 370 23.63 10.07 -8.09
C GLU A 370 25.07 9.60 -7.84
N ALA A 371 25.44 8.44 -8.41
CA ALA A 371 26.80 7.91 -8.33
C ALA A 371 27.76 8.73 -9.21
N VAL A 372 27.32 9.10 -10.42
CA VAL A 372 28.09 9.97 -11.32
C VAL A 372 28.42 11.30 -10.64
N ASN A 373 27.44 11.95 -10.00
CA ASN A 373 27.65 13.22 -9.31
C ASN A 373 28.64 13.09 -8.14
N ALA A 374 28.55 12.02 -7.35
CA ALA A 374 29.50 11.76 -6.27
C ALA A 374 30.92 11.50 -6.79
N MET A 375 31.07 10.79 -7.90
CA MET A 375 32.36 10.52 -8.54
C MET A 375 32.94 11.77 -9.21
N LEU A 376 32.10 12.63 -9.81
CA LEU A 376 32.51 13.93 -10.38
C LEU A 376 33.12 14.84 -9.31
N LEU A 377 32.58 14.83 -8.09
CA LEU A 377 33.18 15.57 -6.97
C LEU A 377 34.64 15.16 -6.73
N ASN A 378 34.96 13.86 -6.81
CA ASN A 378 36.34 13.41 -6.63
C ASN A 378 37.26 13.87 -7.77
N GLU A 379 36.81 13.83 -9.03
CA GLU A 379 37.60 14.38 -10.16
C GLU A 379 37.77 15.89 -10.05
N PHE A 380 36.72 16.62 -9.64
CA PHE A 380 36.81 18.06 -9.38
C PHE A 380 37.86 18.37 -8.30
N LEU A 381 37.85 17.62 -7.19
CA LEU A 381 38.84 17.81 -6.12
C LEU A 381 40.27 17.47 -6.55
N LYS A 382 40.45 16.48 -7.44
CA LYS A 382 41.78 16.19 -8.03
C LYS A 382 42.27 17.35 -8.88
N GLU A 383 41.43 17.86 -9.77
CA GLU A 383 41.82 18.96 -10.65
C GLU A 383 42.07 20.24 -9.85
N HIS A 384 41.27 20.51 -8.82
CA HIS A 384 41.48 21.64 -7.92
C HIS A 384 42.85 21.60 -7.23
N ARG A 385 43.26 20.45 -6.69
CA ARG A 385 44.60 20.27 -6.10
C ARG A 385 45.72 20.50 -7.11
N LYS A 386 45.57 19.98 -8.34
CA LYS A 386 46.55 20.19 -9.41
C LYS A 386 46.68 21.66 -9.79
N VAL A 387 45.58 22.42 -9.77
CA VAL A 387 45.60 23.87 -9.98
C VAL A 387 46.37 24.58 -8.87
N GLU A 388 46.18 24.22 -7.60
CA GLU A 388 46.94 24.78 -6.46
C GLU A 388 48.45 24.50 -6.57
N GLU A 389 48.83 23.28 -6.96
CA GLU A 389 50.23 22.89 -7.21
C GLU A 389 50.86 23.70 -8.36
N GLN A 390 50.11 23.88 -9.45
CA GLN A 390 50.55 24.71 -10.58
C GLN A 390 50.71 26.18 -10.18
N GLN A 391 49.80 26.74 -9.37
CA GLN A 391 49.91 28.10 -8.86
C GLN A 391 51.17 28.28 -8.00
N THR A 392 51.49 27.29 -7.16
CA THR A 392 52.71 27.29 -6.34
C THR A 392 53.96 27.27 -7.22
N THR A 393 53.98 26.41 -8.24
CA THR A 393 55.09 26.31 -9.20
C THR A 393 55.28 27.61 -9.99
N LEU A 394 54.18 28.23 -10.44
CA LEU A 394 54.20 29.52 -11.13
C LEU A 394 54.75 30.63 -10.23
N ALA A 395 54.38 30.67 -8.94
CA ALA A 395 54.94 31.62 -7.99
C ALA A 395 56.45 31.43 -7.81
N GLN A 396 56.92 30.19 -7.72
CA GLN A 396 58.36 29.88 -7.64
C GLN A 396 59.10 30.30 -8.91
N GLN A 397 58.55 30.00 -10.10
CA GLN A 397 59.12 30.44 -11.37
C GLN A 397 59.20 31.97 -11.47
N GLN A 398 58.19 32.69 -11.01
CA GLN A 398 58.19 34.15 -10.96
C GLN A 398 59.32 34.69 -10.06
N SER A 399 59.57 34.06 -8.91
CA SER A 399 60.70 34.39 -8.02
C SER A 399 62.04 34.17 -8.71
N THR A 400 62.26 33.01 -9.34
CA THR A 400 63.50 32.72 -10.06
C THR A 400 63.73 33.68 -11.23
N ILE A 401 62.68 34.06 -11.96
CA ILE A 401 62.78 35.05 -13.04
C ILE A 401 63.20 36.42 -12.48
N ALA A 402 62.68 36.83 -11.32
CA ALA A 402 63.08 38.08 -10.68
C ALA A 402 64.57 38.06 -10.25
N GLU A 403 65.04 36.94 -9.69
CA GLU A 403 66.46 36.74 -9.34
C GLU A 403 67.38 36.79 -10.57
N LEU A 404 67.01 36.08 -11.65
CA LEU A 404 67.77 36.11 -12.91
C LEU A 404 67.82 37.51 -13.52
N LYS A 405 66.72 38.27 -13.50
CA LYS A 405 66.73 39.68 -13.95
C LYS A 405 67.69 40.54 -13.13
N SER A 406 67.74 40.34 -11.81
CA SER A 406 68.69 41.03 -10.92
C SER A 406 70.14 40.65 -11.25
N ALA A 407 70.41 39.36 -11.46
CA ALA A 407 71.74 38.88 -11.85
C ALA A 407 72.20 39.44 -13.19
N VAL A 408 71.33 39.45 -14.22
CA VAL A 408 71.62 40.05 -15.53
C VAL A 408 71.92 41.55 -15.39
N THR A 409 71.15 42.28 -14.59
CA THR A 409 71.39 43.70 -14.33
C THR A 409 72.77 43.93 -13.68
N LYS A 410 73.15 43.11 -12.69
CA LYS A 410 74.49 43.17 -12.08
C LYS A 410 75.59 42.87 -13.09
N GLN A 411 75.40 41.84 -13.92
CA GLN A 411 76.38 41.47 -14.94
C GLN A 411 76.56 42.59 -15.98
N GLN A 412 75.47 43.24 -16.40
CA GLN A 412 75.53 44.39 -17.30
C GLN A 412 76.30 45.57 -16.68
N ALA A 413 76.11 45.83 -15.39
CA ALA A 413 76.87 46.86 -14.67
C ALA A 413 78.37 46.54 -14.60
N THR A 414 78.72 45.28 -14.31
CA THR A 414 80.11 44.81 -14.31
C THR A 414 80.75 44.95 -15.69
N ILE A 415 80.03 44.57 -16.77
CA ILE A 415 80.51 44.73 -18.14
C ILE A 415 80.77 46.21 -18.46
N ALA A 416 79.85 47.11 -18.09
CA ALA A 416 80.04 48.55 -18.28
C ALA A 416 81.27 49.08 -17.51
N GLN A 417 81.50 48.61 -16.28
CA GLN A 417 82.68 48.98 -15.50
C GLN A 417 83.98 48.45 -16.13
N GLN A 418 83.98 47.21 -16.63
CA GLN A 418 85.11 46.63 -17.37
C GLN A 418 85.41 47.42 -18.65
N GLN A 419 84.38 47.81 -19.41
CA GLN A 419 84.53 48.67 -20.59
C GLN A 419 85.21 49.99 -20.24
N LYS A 420 84.75 50.68 -19.19
CA LYS A 420 85.38 51.92 -18.71
C LYS A 420 86.83 51.70 -18.29
N GLY A 421 87.12 50.59 -17.60
CA GLY A 421 88.50 50.21 -17.25
C GLY A 421 89.39 49.99 -18.47
N MET A 422 88.88 49.32 -19.51
CA MET A 422 89.59 49.13 -20.78
C MET A 422 89.86 50.45 -21.51
N GLU A 423 88.92 51.40 -21.48
CA GLU A 423 89.12 52.74 -22.06
C GLU A 423 90.26 53.49 -21.37
N VAL A 424 90.30 53.47 -20.02
CA VAL A 424 91.38 54.08 -19.23
C VAL A 424 92.72 53.43 -19.53
N LEU A 425 92.79 52.09 -19.53
CA LEU A 425 94.01 51.36 -19.85
C LEU A 425 94.49 51.68 -21.28
N THR A 426 93.58 51.76 -22.24
CA THR A 426 93.88 52.15 -23.63
C THR A 426 94.44 53.56 -23.70
N ALA A 427 93.90 54.51 -22.92
CA ALA A 427 94.42 55.87 -22.83
C ALA A 427 95.84 55.91 -22.23
N GLN A 428 96.07 55.19 -21.13
CA GLN A 428 97.40 55.08 -20.50
C GLN A 428 98.43 54.44 -21.43
N LEU A 429 98.05 53.40 -22.18
CA LEU A 429 98.92 52.79 -23.18
C LEU A 429 99.31 53.77 -24.29
N LYS A 430 98.36 54.61 -24.76
CA LYS A 430 98.67 55.69 -25.71
C LYS A 430 99.62 56.73 -25.12
N GLU A 431 99.43 57.11 -23.85
CA GLU A 431 100.31 58.04 -23.16
C GLU A 431 101.72 57.47 -22.99
N HIS A 432 101.85 56.23 -22.55
CA HIS A 432 103.15 55.55 -22.46
C HIS A 432 103.83 55.44 -23.82
N ALA A 433 103.08 55.11 -24.89
CA ALA A 433 103.63 55.11 -26.24
C ALA A 433 104.20 56.49 -26.64
N ALA A 434 103.51 57.58 -26.28
CA ALA A 434 103.99 58.95 -26.52
C ALA A 434 105.21 59.32 -25.65
N GLN A 435 105.23 58.93 -24.37
CA GLN A 435 106.38 59.12 -23.48
C GLN A 435 107.60 58.37 -23.98
N ILE A 436 107.45 57.11 -24.43
CA ILE A 436 108.51 56.32 -25.04
C ILE A 436 109.05 57.05 -26.27
N GLN A 437 108.20 57.53 -27.18
CA GLN A 437 108.65 58.33 -28.33
C GLN A 437 109.44 59.58 -27.91
N LYS A 438 109.00 60.28 -26.86
CA LYS A 438 109.68 61.47 -26.34
C LYS A 438 111.06 61.14 -25.73
N VAL A 439 111.16 60.07 -24.96
CA VAL A 439 112.43 59.59 -24.38
C VAL A 439 113.37 59.12 -25.49
N SER A 440 112.87 58.39 -26.49
CA SER A 440 113.63 58.03 -27.69
C SER A 440 114.15 59.28 -28.43
N ALA A 441 113.34 60.32 -28.57
CA ALA A 441 113.78 61.59 -29.16
C ALA A 441 114.83 62.32 -28.30
N GLN A 442 114.69 62.31 -26.97
CA GLN A 442 115.70 62.90 -26.06
C GLN A 442 117.02 62.11 -26.05
N LEU A 443 116.97 60.78 -26.16
CA LEU A 443 118.16 59.92 -26.31
C LEU A 443 118.89 60.19 -27.62
N GLU A 444 118.18 60.47 -28.70
CA GLU A 444 118.78 60.93 -29.97
C GLU A 444 119.47 62.30 -29.81
N VAL A 445 118.95 63.21 -28.98
CA VAL A 445 119.56 64.53 -28.68
C VAL A 445 120.74 64.42 -27.71
N ASN A 446 120.78 63.43 -26.81
CA ASN A 446 121.84 63.24 -25.80
C ASN A 446 122.99 62.34 -26.26
N LYS A 447 123.03 61.97 -27.56
CA LYS A 447 124.23 61.39 -28.18
C LYS A 447 125.34 62.46 -28.22
N THR A 448 126.18 62.47 -27.20
CA THR A 448 127.47 63.17 -27.23
C THR A 448 128.33 62.64 -28.37
N ALA A 449 128.92 63.54 -29.15
CA ALA A 449 129.89 63.20 -30.18
C ALA A 449 131.06 62.39 -29.56
N PRO A 450 131.55 61.32 -30.20
CA PRO A 450 132.65 60.53 -29.68
C PRO A 450 133.92 61.39 -29.55
N GLN A 451 134.37 61.65 -28.32
CA GLN A 451 135.69 62.23 -28.09
C GLN A 451 136.75 61.13 -28.25
N VAL A 452 137.47 61.24 -29.35
CA VAL A 452 138.62 60.42 -29.70
C VAL A 452 139.78 60.80 -28.77
N VAL A 453 140.32 59.84 -28.03
CA VAL A 453 141.56 59.99 -27.26
C VAL A 453 142.71 60.11 -28.27
N ALA A 454 143.21 61.33 -28.46
CA ALA A 454 144.44 61.58 -29.20
C ALA A 454 145.64 61.43 -28.25
N ASN A 455 146.37 60.34 -28.46
CA ASN A 455 147.62 59.98 -27.83
C ASN A 455 148.79 60.76 -28.45
N LYS A 456 149.85 61.04 -27.66
CA LYS A 456 151.30 61.22 -27.99
C LYS A 456 151.92 62.55 -27.53
N PRO A 457 153.24 62.58 -27.28
CA PRO A 457 154.11 61.62 -26.57
C PRO A 457 154.78 62.23 -25.33
#